data_AF-A0A6C0KWN3-F1
#
_entry.id   AF-A0A6C0KWN3-F1
#
_cell.length_a   1.000
_cell.length_b   1.000
_cell.length_c   1.000
_cell.angle_alpha   90.00
_cell.angle_beta   90.00
_cell.angle_gamma   90.00
#
_symmetry.space_group_name_H-M   'P 1'
#
loop_
_entity.id
_entity.type
_entity.pdbx_description
1 polymer ?
#
loop_
_entity_poly.entity_id
_entity_poly.type
_entity_poly.pdbx_seq_one_letter_code
_entity_poly.pdbx_strand_id
1 'polypeptide(L)'
;MTSQSEQVSDISRAAYSIVKNMILYGCIFGGLIIVFLSLIVRDTQFIQDNPGKFGIELFLMSVLAALPLFYIGYSRDLSLSTTLISFLTLMVQCGIIHLLLQLSGFYTNLFAE
;
A
#
# COMPACT_ATOMS: atom_id res chain seq x y z
N MET A 1 3.14 -16.03 39.22
CA MET A 1 3.22 -14.79 38.41
C MET A 1 3.74 -15.03 36.99
N THR A 2 4.54 -16.07 36.73
CA THR A 2 5.07 -16.43 35.40
C THR A 2 4.02 -16.98 34.40
N SER A 3 2.98 -17.70 34.85
CA SER A 3 1.99 -18.28 33.91
C SER A 3 1.06 -17.23 33.28
N GLN A 4 0.86 -16.09 33.93
CA GLN A 4 -0.01 -15.03 33.43
C GLN A 4 0.69 -14.20 32.35
N SER A 5 2.01 -13.99 32.45
CA SER A 5 2.80 -13.31 31.42
C SER A 5 2.99 -14.15 30.15
N GLU A 6 3.13 -15.47 30.28
CA GLU A 6 3.17 -16.37 29.11
C GLU A 6 1.85 -16.38 28.36
N GLN A 7 0.72 -16.47 29.08
CA GLN A 7 -0.60 -16.51 28.47
C GLN A 7 -0.92 -15.21 27.70
N VAL A 8 -0.50 -14.04 28.20
CA VAL A 8 -0.67 -12.75 27.50
C VAL A 8 0.22 -12.64 26.26
N SER A 9 1.44 -13.19 26.31
CA SER A 9 2.36 -13.25 25.17
C SER A 9 1.78 -14.09 24.02
N ASP A 10 1.18 -15.24 24.33
CA ASP A 10 0.61 -16.14 23.33
C ASP A 10 -0.62 -15.56 22.63
N ILE A 11 -1.51 -14.91 23.40
CA ILE A 11 -2.67 -14.20 22.84
C ILE A 11 -2.23 -13.07 21.91
N SER A 12 -1.20 -12.31 22.30
CA SER A 12 -0.68 -11.20 21.50
C SER A 12 -0.08 -11.68 20.17
N ARG A 13 0.65 -12.81 20.19
CA ARG A 13 1.20 -13.43 18.98
C ARG A 13 0.10 -13.97 18.05
N ALA A 14 -0.92 -14.62 18.64
CA ALA A 14 -2.06 -15.12 17.88
C ALA A 14 -2.84 -13.97 17.22
N ALA A 15 -3.13 -12.90 17.96
CA ALA A 15 -3.81 -11.72 17.44
C ALA A 15 -3.02 -11.06 16.29
N TYR A 16 -1.70 -10.88 16.46
CA TYR A 16 -0.83 -10.35 15.41
C TYR A 16 -0.86 -11.22 14.15
N SER A 17 -0.81 -12.55 14.31
CA SER A 17 -0.85 -13.48 13.17
C SER A 17 -2.19 -13.41 12.42
N ILE A 18 -3.31 -13.34 13.14
CA ILE A 18 -4.65 -13.22 12.53
C ILE A 18 -4.76 -11.91 11.74
N VAL A 19 -4.40 -10.78 12.35
CA VAL A 19 -4.45 -9.46 11.69
C VAL A 19 -3.55 -9.44 10.46
N LYS A 20 -2.33 -9.95 10.57
CA LYS A 20 -1.40 -10.06 9.45
C LYS A 20 -1.99 -10.88 8.30
N ASN A 21 -2.59 -12.02 8.60
CA ASN A 21 -3.18 -12.90 7.58
C ASN A 21 -4.43 -12.27 6.95
N MET A 22 -5.29 -11.61 7.72
CA MET A 22 -6.45 -10.87 7.20
C MET A 22 -6.03 -9.77 6.23
N ILE A 23 -5.01 -8.98 6.59
CA ILE A 23 -4.45 -7.95 5.71
C ILE A 23 -3.91 -8.59 4.43
N LEU A 24 -3.14 -9.68 4.56
CA LEU A 24 -2.58 -10.38 3.41
C LEU A 24 -3.67 -10.90 2.45
N TYR A 25 -4.67 -11.61 2.96
CA TYR A 25 -5.77 -12.12 2.14
C TYR A 25 -6.61 -11.00 1.53
N GLY A 26 -6.85 -9.92 2.28
CA GLY A 26 -7.55 -8.73 1.78
C GLY A 26 -6.79 -8.07 0.63
N CYS A 27 -5.47 -7.91 0.76
CA CYS A 27 -4.63 -7.39 -0.31
C CYS A 27 -4.62 -8.29 -1.55
N ILE A 28 -4.57 -9.62 -1.37
CA ILE A 28 -4.62 -10.56 -2.50
C ILE A 28 -5.97 -10.49 -3.21
N PHE A 29 -7.07 -10.56 -2.47
CA PHE A 29 -8.42 -10.53 -3.04
C PHE A 29 -8.72 -9.19 -3.72
N GLY A 30 -8.41 -8.07 -3.05
CA GLY A 30 -8.53 -6.73 -3.63
C GLY A 30 -7.65 -6.55 -4.86
N GLY A 31 -6.41 -7.04 -4.82
CA GLY A 31 -5.49 -7.03 -5.95
C GLY A 31 -6.04 -7.79 -7.16
N LEU A 32 -6.63 -8.97 -6.96
CA LEU A 32 -7.25 -9.75 -8.04
C LEU A 32 -8.43 -9.01 -8.69
N ILE A 33 -9.26 -8.34 -7.88
CA ILE A 33 -10.37 -7.52 -8.39
C ILE A 33 -9.84 -6.35 -9.22
N ILE A 34 -8.84 -5.62 -8.73
CA ILE A 34 -8.25 -4.49 -9.46
C ILE A 34 -7.65 -4.96 -10.78
N VAL A 35 -6.92 -6.08 -10.78
CA VAL A 35 -6.37 -6.68 -12.00
C VAL A 35 -7.50 -7.04 -12.98
N PHE A 36 -8.56 -7.70 -12.50
CA PHE A 36 -9.71 -8.03 -13.34
C PHE A 36 -10.39 -6.78 -13.94
N LEU A 37 -10.61 -5.75 -13.14
CA LEU A 37 -11.18 -4.48 -13.59
C LEU A 37 -10.25 -3.76 -14.58
N SER A 38 -8.93 -3.83 -14.42
CA SER A 38 -7.97 -3.27 -15.39
C SER A 38 -7.95 -3.95 -16.75
N LEU A 39 -8.43 -5.19 -16.84
CA LEU A 39 -8.63 -5.85 -18.13
C LEU A 39 -9.90 -5.37 -18.82
N ILE A 40 -10.89 -4.88 -18.07
CA ILE A 40 -12.20 -4.46 -18.57
C ILE A 40 -12.25 -2.96 -18.87
N VAL A 41 -11.74 -2.13 -17.96
CA VAL A 41 -11.81 -0.67 -18.02
C VAL A 41 -10.40 -0.13 -18.21
N ARG A 42 -10.02 0.13 -19.46
CA ARG A 42 -8.73 0.73 -19.78
C ARG A 42 -8.83 2.24 -19.82
N ASP A 43 -8.61 2.91 -18.70
CA ASP A 43 -8.37 4.36 -18.68
C ASP A 43 -6.91 4.68 -19.08
N THR A 44 -6.52 4.20 -20.26
CA THR A 44 -5.22 4.48 -20.86
C THR A 44 -5.20 5.84 -21.54
N GLN A 45 -6.37 6.43 -21.79
CA GLN A 45 -6.50 7.68 -22.53
C GLN A 45 -5.91 8.85 -21.72
N PHE A 46 -6.21 8.96 -20.42
CA PHE A 46 -5.59 10.00 -19.59
C PHE A 46 -4.06 9.89 -19.54
N ILE A 47 -3.52 8.67 -19.45
CA ILE A 47 -2.07 8.41 -19.42
C ILE A 47 -1.41 8.85 -20.74
N GLN A 48 -2.06 8.58 -21.86
CA GLN A 48 -1.58 8.97 -23.20
C GLN A 48 -1.66 10.48 -23.42
N ASP A 49 -2.76 11.10 -23.00
CA ASP A 49 -3.03 12.52 -23.23
C ASP A 49 -2.24 13.43 -22.26
N ASN A 50 -1.98 12.98 -21.03
CA ASN A 50 -1.34 13.77 -19.97
C ASN A 50 -0.23 12.99 -19.22
N PRO A 51 0.80 12.45 -19.91
CA PRO A 51 1.80 11.58 -19.30
C PRO A 51 2.59 12.25 -18.16
N GLY A 52 2.81 13.57 -18.26
CA GLY A 52 3.49 14.35 -17.22
C GLY A 52 2.68 14.48 -15.93
N LYS A 53 1.36 14.75 -16.04
CA LYS A 53 0.48 14.84 -14.87
C LYS A 53 0.34 13.47 -14.20
N PHE A 54 0.17 12.43 -15.00
CA PHE A 54 0.17 11.05 -14.52
C PHE A 54 1.44 10.71 -13.75
N GLY A 55 2.61 11.06 -14.27
CA GLY A 55 3.89 10.82 -13.58
C GLY A 55 3.98 11.57 -12.23
N ILE A 56 3.51 12.81 -12.17
CA ILE A 56 3.47 13.60 -10.93
C ILE A 56 2.49 12.99 -9.92
N GLU A 57 1.28 12.62 -10.36
CA GLU A 57 0.27 11.98 -9.50
C GLU A 57 0.79 10.66 -8.92
N LEU A 58 1.35 9.80 -9.76
CA LEU A 58 1.95 8.53 -9.35
C LEU A 58 3.09 8.73 -8.33
N PHE A 59 3.95 9.71 -8.57
CA PHE A 59 5.06 10.03 -7.66
C PHE A 59 4.55 10.58 -6.33
N LEU A 60 3.63 11.55 -6.34
CA LEU A 60 3.07 12.13 -5.13
C LEU A 60 2.36 11.07 -4.29
N MET A 61 1.54 10.24 -4.92
CA MET A 61 0.75 9.24 -4.21
C MET A 61 1.62 8.11 -3.63
N SER A 62 2.71 7.74 -4.30
CA SER A 62 3.68 6.78 -3.76
C SER A 62 4.52 7.36 -2.61
N VAL A 63 5.03 8.58 -2.75
CA VAL A 63 5.85 9.23 -1.72
C VAL A 63 5.04 9.60 -0.48
N LEU A 64 3.90 10.26 -0.65
CA LEU A 64 3.06 10.71 0.46
C LEU A 64 2.50 9.53 1.27
N ALA A 65 2.20 8.41 0.61
CA ALA A 65 1.76 7.19 1.30
C ALA A 65 2.86 6.55 2.15
N ALA A 66 4.12 6.62 1.73
CA ALA A 66 5.25 6.04 2.45
C ALA A 66 5.84 6.96 3.52
N LEU A 67 5.62 8.28 3.42
CA LEU A 67 6.21 9.29 4.30
C LEU A 67 5.93 9.09 5.80
N PRO A 68 4.70 8.71 6.23
CA PRO A 68 4.44 8.45 7.65
C PRO A 68 5.30 7.31 8.21
N LEU A 69 5.58 6.27 7.41
CA LEU A 69 6.40 5.16 7.85
C LEU A 69 7.87 5.58 8.03
N PHE A 70 8.37 6.44 7.15
CA PHE A 70 9.69 7.03 7.31
C PHE A 70 9.80 7.82 8.62
N TYR A 71 8.82 8.69 8.88
CA TYR A 71 8.78 9.47 10.13
C TYR A 71 8.69 8.56 11.37
N ILE A 72 7.84 7.54 11.33
CA ILE A 72 7.71 6.58 12.44
C ILE A 72 9.02 5.83 12.67
N GLY A 73 9.66 5.33 11.61
CA GLY A 73 10.94 4.63 11.72
C GLY A 73 12.05 5.50 12.31
N TYR A 74 12.13 6.76 11.86
CA TYR A 74 13.04 7.75 12.41
C TYR A 74 12.76 8.06 13.88
N SER A 75 11.48 8.27 14.25
CA SER A 75 11.06 8.57 15.63
C SER A 75 11.27 7.42 16.63
N ARG A 76 11.50 6.20 16.14
CA ARG A 76 11.74 4.99 16.94
C ARG A 76 13.20 4.59 16.99
N ASP A 77 14.11 5.51 16.66
CA ASP A 77 15.56 5.30 16.67
C ASP A 77 16.03 4.12 15.81
N LEU A 78 15.27 3.75 14.77
CA LEU A 78 15.72 2.76 13.80
C LEU A 78 16.87 3.33 12.97
N SER A 79 17.80 2.45 12.56
CA SER A 79 18.91 2.89 11.70
C SER A 79 18.37 3.55 10.42
N LEU A 80 19.02 4.64 9.99
CA LEU A 80 18.61 5.37 8.79
C LEU A 80 18.52 4.45 7.56
N SER A 81 19.44 3.49 7.45
CA SER A 81 19.44 2.49 6.39
C SER A 81 18.17 1.63 6.41
N THR A 82 17.79 1.10 7.58
CA THR A 82 16.56 0.30 7.74
C THR A 82 15.30 1.11 7.41
N THR A 83 15.24 2.35 7.89
CA THR A 83 14.11 3.25 7.65
C THR A 83 13.99 3.62 6.17
N LEU A 84 15.11 3.93 5.49
CA LEU A 84 15.14 4.21 4.06
C LEU A 84 14.71 3.01 3.22
N ILE A 85 15.22 1.80 3.52
CA ILE A 85 14.83 0.58 2.82
C ILE A 85 13.33 0.33 2.99
N SER A 86 12.80 0.48 4.20
CA SER A 86 11.37 0.29 4.49
C SER A 86 10.50 1.32 3.76
N PHE A 87 10.93 2.59 3.76
CA PHE A 87 10.28 3.68 3.03
C PHE A 87 10.24 3.41 1.52
N LEU A 88 11.39 3.08 0.92
CA LEU A 88 11.49 2.81 -0.52
C LEU A 88 10.65 1.59 -0.92
N THR A 89 10.66 0.55 -0.09
CA THR A 89 9.84 -0.65 -0.32
C THR A 89 8.36 -0.30 -0.34
N LEU A 90 7.88 0.47 0.65
CA LEU A 90 6.49 0.87 0.72
C LEU A 90 6.12 1.85 -0.41
N MET A 91 7.00 2.81 -0.73
CA MET A 91 6.82 3.76 -1.83
C MET A 91 6.61 3.02 -3.16
N VAL A 92 7.44 2.03 -3.47
CA VAL A 92 7.29 1.20 -4.69
C VAL A 92 5.98 0.40 -4.66
N GLN A 93 5.62 -0.22 -3.53
CA GLN A 93 4.37 -0.96 -3.41
C GLN A 93 3.14 -0.06 -3.62
N CYS A 94 3.12 1.11 -2.99
CA CYS A 94 2.06 2.10 -3.16
C CYS A 94 2.00 2.62 -4.60
N GLY A 95 3.14 2.85 -5.24
CA GLY A 95 3.23 3.23 -6.65
C GLY A 95 2.61 2.17 -7.56
N ILE A 96 2.93 0.89 -7.38
CA ILE A 96 2.34 -0.21 -8.16
C ILE A 96 0.83 -0.26 -7.96
N ILE A 97 0.35 -0.18 -6.72
CA ILE A 97 -1.09 -0.17 -6.43
C ILE A 97 -1.77 1.01 -7.11
N HIS A 98 -1.19 2.21 -7.03
CA HIS A 98 -1.76 3.42 -7.62
C HIS A 98 -1.79 3.34 -9.16
N LEU A 99 -0.74 2.81 -9.77
CA LEU A 99 -0.68 2.50 -11.20
C LEU A 99 -1.81 1.53 -11.60
N LEU A 100 -2.00 0.45 -10.84
CA LEU A 100 -3.06 -0.52 -11.10
C LEU A 100 -4.45 0.09 -10.94
N LEU A 101 -4.66 0.95 -9.94
CA LEU A 101 -5.91 1.68 -9.77
C LEU A 101 -6.20 2.59 -10.98
N GLN A 102 -5.21 3.35 -11.44
CA GLN A 102 -5.35 4.17 -12.65
C GLN A 102 -5.71 3.32 -13.87
N LEU A 103 -4.96 2.24 -14.10
CA LEU A 103 -5.20 1.33 -15.23
C LEU A 103 -6.52 0.57 -15.14
N SER A 104 -7.09 0.43 -13.94
CA SER A 104 -8.42 -0.14 -13.71
C SER A 104 -9.59 0.80 -13.98
N GLY A 105 -9.31 2.05 -14.38
CA GLY A 105 -10.33 3.09 -14.52
C GLY A 105 -11.04 3.39 -13.19
N PHE A 106 -10.40 3.10 -12.07
CA PHE A 106 -10.95 3.36 -10.74
C PHE A 106 -11.30 4.84 -10.60
N TYR A 107 -10.40 5.74 -11.03
CA TYR A 107 -10.62 7.18 -10.94
C TYR A 107 -11.67 7.70 -11.92
N THR A 108 -11.77 7.12 -13.11
CA THR A 108 -12.86 7.43 -14.05
C THR A 108 -14.21 7.15 -13.41
N ASN A 109 -14.34 6.03 -12.69
CA ASN A 109 -15.58 5.66 -12.02
C ASN A 109 -15.82 6.46 -10.73
N LEU A 110 -14.74 6.77 -9.98
CA LEU A 110 -14.83 7.50 -8.72
C LEU A 110 -15.19 8.97 -8.95
N PHE A 111 -14.64 9.58 -9.99
CA PHE A 111 -14.84 10.98 -10.36
C PHE A 111 -15.70 11.13 -11.62
N ALA A 112 -16.54 10.13 -11.93
CA ALA A 112 -17.54 10.23 -12.98
C ALA A 112 -18.57 11.30 -12.60
N GLU A 113 -18.33 12.54 -13.02
CA GLU A 113 -19.34 13.60 -13.15
C GLU A 113 -20.07 13.50 -14.49
#